data_AF-A0A0S7EUQ9-F1
#
_entry.id   AF-A0A0S7EUQ9-F1
#
_cell.length_a   1.000
_cell.length_b   1.000
_cell.length_c   1.000
_cell.angle_alpha   90.00
_cell.angle_beta   90.00
_cell.angle_gamma   90.00
#
_symmetry.space_group_name_H-M   'P 1'
#
loop_
_entity.id
_entity.type
_entity.pdbx_description
1 polymer ?
#
loop_
_entity_poly.entity_id
_entity_poly.type
_entity_poly.pdbx_seq_one_letter_code
_entity_poly.pdbx_strand_id
1 'polypeptide(L)'
;LTAAYRSAQNSSTGFSPNMLMLGREVHQPQDLWLGLAEQTWSEKDPLEYAHDLGKTLGEVHDMARQHLRGAQLRQKRTHDLRAKECSYNIGDLVYVKDNTKKLGFSPKLQPPGKAHA
;
A
#
# COMPACT_ATOMS: atom_id res chain seq x y z
N LEU A 1 7.58 -15.20 3.69
CA LEU A 1 6.85 -13.97 4.06
C LEU A 1 6.19 -13.28 2.87
N THR A 2 6.87 -13.15 1.73
CA THR A 2 6.39 -12.45 0.52
C THR A 2 5.06 -12.98 -0.03
N ALA A 3 4.84 -14.30 -0.05
CA ALA A 3 3.59 -14.89 -0.55
C ALA A 3 2.36 -14.49 0.29
N ALA A 4 2.46 -14.57 1.62
CA ALA A 4 1.38 -14.20 2.53
C ALA A 4 0.97 -12.72 2.42
N TYR A 5 1.94 -11.82 2.20
CA TYR A 5 1.64 -10.41 1.97
C TYR A 5 0.89 -10.19 0.65
N ARG A 6 1.22 -10.95 -0.41
CA ARG A 6 0.59 -10.82 -1.72
C ARG A 6 -0.82 -11.39 -1.79
N SER A 7 -1.16 -12.34 -0.91
CA SER A 7 -2.51 -12.89 -0.77
C SER A 7 -3.39 -12.11 0.21
N ALA A 8 -2.82 -11.25 1.05
CA ALA A 8 -3.59 -10.47 2.00
C ALA A 8 -4.23 -9.25 1.33
N GLN A 9 -5.50 -8.99 1.62
CA GLN A 9 -6.16 -7.75 1.19
C GLN A 9 -5.54 -6.53 1.84
N ASN A 10 -5.30 -5.49 1.03
CA ASN A 10 -4.89 -4.19 1.53
C ASN A 10 -6.13 -3.34 1.85
N SER A 11 -6.19 -2.78 3.06
CA SER A 11 -7.33 -2.00 3.55
C SER A 11 -7.63 -0.72 2.75
N SER A 12 -6.66 -0.18 2.01
CA SER A 12 -6.84 1.03 1.20
C SER A 12 -7.34 0.73 -0.21
N THR A 13 -6.96 -0.42 -0.78
CA THR A 13 -7.41 -0.84 -2.12
C THR A 13 -8.62 -1.77 -2.07
N GLY A 14 -8.82 -2.50 -0.98
CA GLY A 14 -9.83 -3.55 -0.84
C GLY A 14 -9.47 -4.87 -1.52
N PHE A 15 -8.28 -4.98 -2.12
CA PHE A 15 -7.85 -6.14 -2.91
C PHE A 15 -6.45 -6.59 -2.50
N SER A 16 -6.14 -7.86 -2.73
CA SER A 16 -4.79 -8.38 -2.57
C SER A 16 -3.91 -7.95 -3.76
N PRO A 17 -2.57 -7.90 -3.56
CA PRO A 17 -1.64 -7.74 -4.68
C PRO A 17 -1.77 -8.82 -5.77
N ASN A 18 -2.09 -10.07 -5.42
CA ASN A 18 -2.32 -11.13 -6.40
C ASN A 18 -3.51 -10.80 -7.30
N MET A 19 -4.64 -10.42 -6.71
CA MET A 19 -5.85 -10.06 -7.46
C MET A 19 -5.59 -8.87 -8.41
N LEU A 20 -4.87 -7.85 -7.93
CA LEU A 20 -4.55 -6.66 -8.74
C LEU A 20 -3.57 -6.93 -9.88
N MET A 21 -2.71 -7.95 -9.76
CA MET A 21 -1.70 -8.26 -10.77
C MET A 21 -2.19 -9.34 -11.75
N LEU A 22 -2.78 -10.40 -11.22
CA LEU A 22 -3.12 -11.62 -11.97
C LEU A 22 -4.61 -11.74 -12.27
N GLY A 23 -5.48 -10.88 -11.72
CA GLY A 23 -6.93 -11.02 -11.82
C GLY A 23 -7.50 -12.22 -11.05
N ARG A 24 -6.68 -12.88 -10.22
CA ARG A 24 -7.04 -14.05 -9.42
C ARG A 24 -6.13 -14.22 -8.21
N GLU A 25 -6.58 -14.99 -7.22
CA GLU A 25 -5.73 -15.42 -6.13
C GLU A 25 -4.85 -16.60 -6.54
N VAL A 26 -3.62 -16.63 -5.99
CA VAL A 26 -2.71 -17.76 -6.14
C VAL A 26 -3.01 -18.77 -5.04
N HIS A 27 -3.04 -20.05 -5.39
CA HIS A 27 -3.22 -21.14 -4.43
C HIS A 27 -2.14 -21.10 -3.35
N GLN A 28 -2.59 -21.10 -2.09
CA GLN A 28 -1.74 -21.26 -0.93
C GLN A 28 -1.37 -22.74 -0.78
N PRO A 29 -0.27 -23.09 -0.09
CA PRO A 29 0.09 -24.49 0.14
C PRO A 29 -1.06 -25.31 0.71
N GLN A 30 -1.81 -24.77 1.67
CA GLN A 30 -2.97 -25.42 2.27
C GLN A 30 -4.09 -25.75 1.26
N ASP A 31 -4.27 -24.93 0.22
CA ASP A 31 -5.30 -25.13 -0.80
C ASP A 31 -4.94 -26.33 -1.69
N LEU A 32 -3.65 -26.59 -1.87
CA LEU A 32 -3.13 -27.77 -2.57
C LEU A 32 -3.33 -29.04 -1.73
N TRP A 33 -3.01 -28.99 -0.43
CA TRP A 33 -3.21 -30.13 0.48
C TRP A 33 -4.69 -30.54 0.59
N LEU A 34 -5.61 -29.57 0.50
CA LEU A 34 -7.06 -29.80 0.57
C LEU A 34 -7.69 -30.12 -0.80
N GLY A 35 -6.91 -30.14 -1.89
CA GLY A 35 -7.41 -30.40 -3.25
C GLY A 35 -8.32 -29.30 -3.81
N LEU A 36 -8.33 -28.10 -3.21
CA LEU A 36 -9.19 -26.98 -3.64
C LEU A 36 -8.76 -26.38 -4.99
N ALA A 37 -7.48 -26.56 -5.34
CA ALA A 37 -6.95 -26.08 -6.61
C ALA A 37 -7.60 -26.78 -7.82
N GLU A 38 -7.96 -28.06 -7.71
CA GLU A 38 -8.54 -28.83 -8.83
C GLU A 38 -9.94 -28.35 -9.21
N GLN A 39 -10.68 -27.75 -8.28
CA GLN A 39 -12.04 -27.25 -8.50
C GLN A 39 -12.09 -25.95 -9.32
N THR A 40 -10.96 -25.25 -9.45
CA THR A 40 -10.89 -23.91 -10.07
C THR A 40 -10.43 -23.93 -11.53
N TRP A 41 -9.97 -25.07 -12.05
CA TRP A 41 -9.58 -25.20 -13.44
C TRP A 41 -10.82 -25.40 -14.32
N SER A 42 -11.21 -24.34 -15.02
CA SER A 42 -12.16 -24.43 -16.12
C SER A 42 -11.36 -24.49 -17.42
N GLU A 43 -11.61 -25.51 -18.25
CA GLU A 43 -11.10 -25.59 -19.62
C GLU A 43 -11.80 -24.51 -20.47
N LYS A 44 -11.33 -23.26 -20.35
CA LYS A 44 -11.75 -22.16 -21.21
C LYS A 44 -10.87 -22.12 -22.46
N ASP A 45 -11.47 -21.71 -23.58
CA ASP A 45 -10.70 -21.33 -24.76
C ASP A 45 -9.73 -20.18 -24.39
N PRO A 46 -8.45 -20.21 -24.83
CA PRO A 46 -7.49 -19.18 -24.46
C PRO A 46 -7.92 -17.74 -24.81
N LEU A 47 -8.71 -17.55 -25.87
CA LEU A 47 -9.21 -16.23 -26.26
C LEU A 47 -10.26 -15.71 -25.27
N GLU A 48 -11.19 -16.58 -24.88
CA GLU A 48 -12.21 -16.26 -23.87
C GLU A 48 -11.56 -15.95 -22.52
N TYR A 49 -10.57 -16.74 -22.11
CA TYR A 49 -9.79 -16.48 -20.89
C TYR A 49 -9.10 -15.12 -20.91
N ALA A 50 -8.44 -14.77 -22.02
CA ALA A 50 -7.75 -13.49 -22.14
C ALA A 50 -8.72 -12.30 -22.09
N HIS A 51 -9.89 -12.43 -22.71
CA HIS A 51 -10.94 -11.43 -22.66
C HIS A 51 -11.48 -11.24 -21.24
N ASP A 52 -11.83 -12.33 -20.55
CA ASP A 52 -12.32 -12.30 -19.17
C ASP A 52 -11.29 -11.70 -18.22
N LEU A 53 -10.02 -12.09 -18.36
CA LEU A 53 -8.92 -11.54 -17.56
C LEU A 53 -8.80 -10.02 -17.74
N GLY A 54 -8.88 -9.54 -18.99
CA GLY A 54 -8.84 -8.10 -19.27
C GLY A 54 -10.00 -7.35 -18.62
N LYS A 55 -11.21 -7.91 -18.69
CA LYS A 55 -12.40 -7.35 -18.05
C LYS A 55 -12.24 -7.31 -16.53
N THR A 56 -11.87 -8.43 -15.90
CA THR A 56 -11.68 -8.52 -14.44
C THR A 56 -10.62 -7.54 -13.96
N LEU A 57 -9.47 -7.45 -14.63
CA LEU A 57 -8.41 -6.49 -14.27
C LEU A 57 -8.89 -5.05 -14.39
N GLY A 58 -9.64 -4.71 -15.44
CA GLY A 58 -10.24 -3.40 -15.61
C GLY A 58 -11.13 -3.01 -14.43
N GLU A 59 -12.10 -3.89 -14.11
CA GLU A 59 -13.05 -3.70 -13.01
C GLU A 59 -12.36 -3.58 -11.65
N VAL A 60 -11.47 -4.52 -11.32
CA VAL A 60 -10.74 -4.53 -10.04
C VAL A 60 -9.89 -3.26 -9.88
N HIS A 61 -9.20 -2.83 -10.94
CA HIS A 61 -8.41 -1.60 -10.89
C HIS A 61 -9.26 -0.34 -10.75
N ASP A 62 -10.43 -0.27 -11.39
CA ASP A 62 -11.36 0.84 -11.23
C ASP A 62 -11.88 0.93 -9.80
N MET A 63 -12.32 -0.19 -9.24
CA MET A 63 -12.75 -0.28 -7.84
C MET A 63 -11.62 0.10 -6.88
N ALA A 64 -10.40 -0.42 -7.10
CA ALA A 64 -9.24 -0.08 -6.28
C ALA A 64 -8.92 1.41 -6.30
N ARG A 65 -9.00 2.08 -7.47
CA ARG A 65 -8.84 3.54 -7.58
C ARG A 65 -9.90 4.30 -6.81
N GLN A 66 -11.16 3.85 -6.84
CA GLN A 66 -12.24 4.47 -6.07
C GLN A 66 -11.99 4.33 -4.55
N HIS A 67 -11.63 3.13 -4.08
CA HIS A 67 -11.29 2.89 -2.68
C HIS A 67 -10.10 3.74 -2.23
N LEU A 68 -9.05 3.83 -3.06
CA LEU A 68 -7.87 4.65 -2.77
C LEU A 68 -8.20 6.13 -2.60
N ARG A 69 -9.07 6.69 -3.44
CA ARG A 69 -9.52 8.09 -3.28
C ARG A 69 -10.23 8.29 -1.93
N GLY A 70 -11.12 7.36 -1.56
CA GLY A 70 -11.79 7.40 -0.26
C GLY A 70 -10.82 7.25 0.93
N ALA A 71 -9.86 6.33 0.83
CA ALA A 71 -8.83 6.12 1.83
C ALA A 71 -7.93 7.36 1.99
N GLN A 72 -7.54 7.98 0.88
CA GLN A 72 -6.75 9.21 0.86
C GLN A 72 -7.48 10.35 1.57
N LEU A 73 -8.77 10.55 1.30
CA LEU A 73 -9.57 11.59 1.97
C LEU A 73 -9.65 11.36 3.48
N ARG A 74 -9.88 10.12 3.92
CA ARG A 74 -9.89 9.77 5.35
C ARG A 74 -8.54 10.02 6.00
N GLN A 75 -7.47 9.53 5.37
CA GLN A 75 -6.10 9.70 5.86
C GLN A 75 -5.72 11.19 5.96
N LYS A 76 -6.05 11.99 4.93
CA LYS A 76 -5.86 13.44 4.94
C LYS A 76 -6.61 14.08 6.12
N ARG A 77 -7.91 13.80 6.27
CA ARG A 77 -8.70 14.34 7.38
C ARG A 77 -8.09 14.01 8.73
N THR A 78 -7.73 12.75 8.96
CA THR A 78 -7.11 12.32 10.22
C THR A 78 -5.75 12.96 10.45
N HIS A 79 -4.96 13.13 9.38
CA HIS A 79 -3.68 13.82 9.44
C HIS A 79 -3.87 15.30 9.78
N ASP A 80 -4.73 16.01 9.07
CA ASP A 80 -5.01 17.43 9.27
C ASP A 80 -5.55 17.72 10.67
N LEU A 81 -6.40 16.84 11.22
CA LEU A 81 -6.87 16.94 12.62
C LEU A 81 -5.75 16.78 13.65
N ARG A 82 -4.69 16.03 13.32
CA ARG A 82 -3.54 15.79 14.22
C ARG A 82 -2.41 16.79 13.98
N ALA A 83 -2.40 17.43 12.82
CA ALA A 83 -1.43 18.45 12.47
C ALA A 83 -1.66 19.65 13.40
N LYS A 84 -0.61 20.03 14.14
CA LYS A 84 -0.59 21.30 14.84
C LYS A 84 -0.12 22.35 13.84
N GLU A 85 -0.97 23.34 13.60
CA GLU A 85 -0.56 24.50 12.84
C GLU A 85 0.35 25.36 13.72
N CYS A 86 1.63 25.42 13.36
CA CYS A 86 2.62 26.29 14.01
C CYS A 86 2.94 27.42 13.04
N SER A 87 2.53 28.64 13.37
CA SER A 87 2.99 29.84 12.68
C SER A 87 4.33 30.28 13.27
N TYR A 88 5.21 30.75 12.40
CA TYR A 88 6.52 31.31 12.78
C TYR A 88 6.61 32.74 12.24
N ASN A 89 7.18 33.64 13.03
CA ASN A 89 7.46 35.01 12.66
C ASN A 89 8.95 35.20 12.38
N ILE A 90 9.30 36.31 11.73
CA ILE A 90 10.69 36.70 11.50
C ILE A 90 11.36 36.90 12.86
N GLY A 91 12.47 36.18 13.10
CA GLY A 91 13.21 36.19 14.37
C GLY A 91 12.85 35.04 15.33
N ASP A 92 11.88 34.18 15.00
CA ASP A 92 11.59 32.98 15.78
C ASP A 92 12.69 31.91 15.59
N LEU A 93 13.21 31.38 16.69
CA LEU A 93 14.19 30.30 16.66
C LEU A 93 13.51 28.99 16.27
N VAL A 94 13.86 28.45 15.10
CA VAL A 94 13.31 27.20 14.58
C VAL A 94 14.39 26.13 14.44
N TYR A 95 14.03 24.87 14.70
CA TYR A 95 14.92 23.74 14.43
C TYR A 95 14.75 23.27 12.99
N VAL A 96 15.84 23.33 12.22
CA VAL A 96 15.88 22.74 10.88
C VAL A 96 16.24 21.26 11.00
N LYS A 97 15.39 20.41 10.44
CA LYS A 97 15.61 18.96 10.44
C LYS A 97 16.82 18.61 9.56
N ASP A 98 17.89 18.16 10.20
CA ASP A 98 19.09 17.66 9.52
C ASP A 98 18.96 16.13 9.31
N ASN A 99 18.85 15.70 8.06
CA ASN A 99 18.74 14.28 7.71
C ASN A 99 20.10 13.61 7.45
N THR A 100 21.21 14.34 7.66
CA THR A 100 22.55 13.77 7.47
C THR A 100 22.83 12.69 8.51
N LYS A 101 23.40 11.56 8.06
CA LYS A 101 23.78 10.46 8.95
C LYS A 101 25.28 10.52 9.20
N LYS A 102 25.69 10.76 10.44
CA LYS A 102 27.09 10.57 10.84
C LYS A 102 27.41 9.08 11.01
N LEU A 103 28.44 8.61 10.32
CA LEU A 103 28.93 7.23 10.43
C LEU A 103 29.35 6.93 11.87
N GLY A 104 28.99 5.75 12.38
CA GLY A 104 29.32 5.34 13.76
C GLY A 104 28.40 5.92 14.85
N PHE A 105 27.50 6.83 14.52
CA PHE A 105 26.51 7.36 15.46
C PHE A 105 25.09 6.92 15.09
N SER A 106 24.33 6.44 16.07
CA SER A 106 22.89 6.19 15.90
C SER A 106 22.16 7.51 15.57
N PRO A 107 21.36 7.59 14.50
CA PRO A 107 20.59 8.79 14.18
C PRO A 107 19.65 9.26 15.30
N LYS A 108 19.22 8.35 16.19
CA LYS A 108 18.39 8.68 17.35
C LYS A 108 19.13 9.41 18.47
N LEU A 109 20.47 9.31 18.49
CA LEU A 109 21.34 9.93 19.50
C LEU A 109 21.98 11.22 18.99
N GLN A 110 21.68 11.62 17.76
CA GLN A 110 22.14 12.88 17.19
C GLN A 110 21.17 14.01 17.59
N PRO A 111 21.67 15.24 17.77
CA PRO A 111 20.81 16.37 18.08
C PRO A 111 19.72 16.52 16.99
N PRO A 112 18.48 16.86 17.38
CA PRO A 112 17.30 16.76 16.50
C PRO A 112 17.31 17.73 15.32
N GLY A 113 18.22 18.70 15.31
CA GLY A 113 18.40 19.67 14.23
C GLY A 113 19.38 20.76 14.65
N LYS A 114 19.64 21.70 13.75
CA LYS A 114 20.34 22.94 14.06
C LYS A 114 19.32 24.04 14.26
N ALA A 115 19.47 24.82 15.31
CA ALA A 115 18.63 25.98 15.55
C ALA A 115 19.04 27.10 14.57
N HIS A 116 18.07 27.68 13.88
CA HIS A 116 18.23 28.81 12.99
C HIS A 116 17.26 29.91 13.45
N ALA A 117 17.72 31.16 13.43
CA ALA A 117 16.95 32.35 13.80
C ALA A 117 16.62 33.18 12.55
#